data_AF-A0A1G0WF94-F1
#
_entry.id   AF-A0A1G0WF94-F1
#
_cell.length_a   1.000
_cell.length_b   1.000
_cell.length_c   1.000
_cell.angle_alpha   90.00
_cell.angle_beta   90.00
_cell.angle_gamma   90.00
#
_symmetry.space_group_name_H-M   'P 1'
#
loop_
_entity.id
_entity.type
_entity.pdbx_description
1 polymer ?
#
loop_
_entity_poly.entity_id
_entity_poly.type
_entity_poly.pdbx_seq_one_letter_code
_entity_poly.pdbx_strand_id
1 'polypeptide(L)' 'MFYVYILELNNAQLYTGYTSDLKRRLAEHNSGNVKFTSQRLPVKLIYYEAYLDEDDARNR' A
#
# COMPACT_ATOMS: atom_id res chain seq x y z
N MET A 1 -1.75 3.56 -15.12
CA MET A 1 -0.64 3.04 -14.31
C MET A 1 -1.19 2.68 -12.95
N PHE A 2 -1.04 1.41 -12.58
CA PHE A 2 -1.53 0.83 -11.34
C PHE A 2 -0.35 0.27 -10.57
N TYR A 3 -0.47 0.24 -9.26
CA TYR A 3 0.61 -0.16 -8.37
C TYR A 3 0.09 -1.21 -7.41
N VAL A 4 0.79 -2.34 -7.35
CA VAL A 4 0.68 -3.29 -6.23
C VAL A 4 1.79 -2.93 -5.26
N TYR A 5 1.47 -2.84 -3.97
CA TYR A 5 2.43 -2.44 -2.94
C TYR A 5 2.34 -3.32 -1.71
N ILE A 6 3.47 -3.46 -1.03
CA ILE A 6 3.59 -4.14 0.26
C ILE A 6 4.11 -3.15 1.29
N LEU A 7 3.36 -3.01 2.37
CA LEU A 7 3.72 -2.21 3.53
C LEU A 7 4.12 -3.14 4.68
N GLU A 8 5.21 -2.80 5.36
CA GLU A 8 5.54 -3.34 6.67
C GLU A 8 4.89 -2.46 7.75
N LEU A 9 4.09 -3.08 8.60
CA LEU A 9 3.43 -2.45 9.73
C LEU A 9 4.32 -2.51 10.99
N ASN A 10 3.99 -1.75 12.03
CA ASN A 10 4.80 -1.69 13.25
C ASN A 10 4.98 -3.03 14.00
N ASN A 11 4.11 -4.01 13.73
CA ASN A 11 4.13 -5.34 14.31
C ASN A 11 4.76 -6.38 13.37
N ALA A 12 5.57 -5.93 12.39
CA ALA A 12 6.18 -6.75 11.34
C ALA A 12 5.18 -7.50 10.45
N GLN A 13 3.88 -7.18 10.52
CA GLN A 13 2.92 -7.72 9.57
C GLN A 13 3.07 -7.03 8.22
N LEU A 14 2.88 -7.81 7.17
CA LEU A 14 2.86 -7.32 5.80
C LEU A 14 1.42 -7.02 5.37
N TYR A 15 1.22 -5.86 4.77
CA TYR A 15 -0.04 -5.46 4.17
C TYR A 15 0.15 -5.27 2.67
N THR A 16 -0.56 -6.07 1.88
CA THR A 16 -0.58 -5.92 0.43
C THR A 16 -1.83 -5.15 0.02
N GLY A 17 -1.66 -4.20 -0.90
CA GLY A 17 -2.76 -3.49 -1.52
C GLY A 17 -2.42 -3.09 -2.94
N TYR A 18 -3.43 -2.58 -3.66
CA TYR A 18 -3.24 -1.99 -4.97
C TYR A 18 -3.85 -0.59 -5.02
N THR A 19 -3.35 0.24 -5.92
CA THR A 19 -3.86 1.61 -6.14
C THR A 19 -3.38 2.18 -7.47
N SER A 20 -4.10 3.14 -8.04
CA SER A 20 -3.61 3.95 -9.16
C SER A 20 -2.72 5.11 -8.72
N ASP A 21 -2.67 5.45 -7.43
CA ASP A 21 -1.85 6.53 -6.88
C ASP A 21 -1.16 6.09 -5.57
N LEU A 22 0.06 5.57 -5.72
CA LEU A 22 0.87 5.06 -4.61
C LEU A 22 1.22 6.16 -3.59
N LYS A 23 1.50 7.38 -4.04
CA LYS A 23 1.93 8.47 -3.17
C LYS A 23 0.78 8.93 -2.28
N ARG A 24 -0.40 9.17 -2.88
CA ARG A 24 -1.61 9.52 -2.12
C ARG A 24 -1.94 8.42 -1.12
N ARG A 25 -1.89 7.16 -1.55
CA ARG A 25 -2.22 6.02 -0.69
C ARG A 25 -1.28 5.87 0.50
N LEU A 26 0.03 6.04 0.30
CA LEU A 26 1.00 6.03 1.40
C LEU A 26 0.78 7.17 2.39
N ALA A 27 0.42 8.36 1.90
CA ALA A 27 0.08 9.48 2.76
C ALA A 27 -1.17 9.19 3.61
N GLU A 28 -2.23 8.60 3.02
CA GLU A 28 -3.44 8.16 3.73
C GLU A 28 -3.16 7.12 4.81
N HIS A 29 -2.28 6.15 4.52
CA HIS A 29 -1.90 5.16 5.52
C HIS A 29 -1.13 5.81 6.67
N ASN A 30 -0.12 6.63 6.37
CA ASN A 30 0.70 7.31 7.37
C ASN A 30 -0.06 8.37 8.19
N SER A 31 -1.09 9.00 7.63
CA SER A 31 -1.94 9.95 8.35
C SER A 31 -2.96 9.28 9.28
N GLY A 32 -3.04 7.94 9.27
CA GLY A 32 -4.00 7.19 10.08
C GLY A 32 -5.44 7.23 9.55
N ASN A 33 -5.65 7.65 8.30
CA ASN A 33 -6.99 7.70 7.69
C ASN A 33 -7.53 6.31 7.30
N VAL A 34 -6.66 5.30 7.27
CA VAL A 34 -7.03 3.91 7.01
C VAL A 34 -7.19 3.17 8.34
N LYS A 35 -8.43 2.82 8.70
CA LYS A 35 -8.80 2.18 9.99
C LYS A 35 -7.93 0.97 10.36
N PHE A 36 -7.49 0.19 9.38
CA PHE A 36 -6.65 -0.99 9.62
C PHE A 36 -5.19 -0.62 9.93
N THR A 37 -4.58 0.28 9.18
CA THR A 37 -3.17 0.63 9.37
C THR A 37 -2.97 1.73 10.42
N SER A 38 -4.01 2.49 10.76
CA SER A 38 -3.94 3.59 11.73
C SER A 38 -3.55 3.12 13.14
N GLN A 39 -3.93 1.90 13.52
CA GLN A 39 -3.54 1.29 14.80
C GLN A 39 -2.14 0.66 14.76
N ARG A 40 -1.49 0.64 13.59
CA ARG A 40 -0.25 -0.11 13.32
C ARG A 40 0.85 0.76 12.71
N LEU A 41 0.81 2.06 12.99
CA LEU A 41 1.79 3.04 12.56
C LEU A 41 3.09 2.93 13.38
N PRO A 42 4.25 3.30 12.78
CA PRO A 42 4.43 3.79 11.41
C PRO A 42 4.33 2.65 10.38
N VAL A 43 3.85 2.96 9.17
CA VAL A 43 3.90 2.02 8.03
C VAL A 43 5.10 2.35 7.15
N LYS A 44 5.80 1.32 6.66
CA LYS A 44 6.93 1.46 5.75
C LYS A 44 6.60 0.79 4.42
N LEU A 45 6.79 1.50 3.31
CA LEU A 45 6.77 0.87 2.00
C LEU A 45 8.04 0.03 1.83
N ILE A 46 7.90 -1.29 1.70
CA ILE A 46 9.04 -2.19 1.49
C ILE A 46 9.13 -2.70 0.05
N TYR A 47 8.02 -2.67 -0.69
CA TYR A 47 7.96 -3.14 -2.06
C TYR A 47 6.83 -2.47 -2.83
N TYR A 48 7.05 -2.23 -4.13
CA TYR A 48 5.98 -1.92 -5.06
C TYR A 48 6.32 -2.39 -6.48
N GLU A 49 5.30 -2.73 -7.23
CA GLU A 49 5.35 -3.02 -8.66
C GLU A 49 4.41 -2.08 -9.39
N ALA A 50 4.77 -1.68 -10.61
CA ALA A 50 3.98 -0.80 -11.45
C ALA A 50 3.51 -1.54 -12.71
N TYR A 51 2.24 -1.34 -13.05
CA TYR A 51 1.54 -1.97 -14.16
C TYR A 51 0.90 -0.89 -15.03
N LEU A 52 0.87 -1.09 -16.35
CA LEU A 52 0.18 -0.18 -17.25
C LEU A 52 -1.34 -0.35 -17.13
N ASP A 53 -1.78 -1.60 -17.11
CA ASP A 53 -3.18 -2.02 -17.08
C ASP A 53 -3.65 -2.39 -15.66
N GLU A 54 -4.95 -2.23 -15.39
CA GLU A 54 -5.53 -2.50 -14.07
C GLU A 54 -5.65 -3.99 -13.82
N ASP A 55 -6.05 -4.73 -14.84
CA ASP A 55 -6.24 -6.18 -14.75
C ASP A 55 -4.91 -6.89 -14.45
N ASP A 56 -3.81 -6.43 -15.04
CA ASP A 56 -2.47 -6.95 -14.76
C ASP A 56 -2.08 -6.74 -13.28
N ALA A 57 -2.36 -5.55 -12.74
CA ALA A 57 -2.09 -5.26 -11.33
C ALA A 57 -2.98 -6.08 -10.39
N ARG A 58 -4.23 -6.34 -10.77
CA ARG A 58 -5.20 -7.06 -9.94
C ARG A 58 -4.98 -8.57 -9.92
N ASN A 59 -4.40 -9.13 -10.97
CA ASN A 59 -4.09 -10.56 -11.09
C ASN A 59 -2.76 -10.96 -10.42
N ARG A 60 -2.17 -10.07 -9.63
CA ARG A 60 -0.89 -10.26 -8.94
C ARG A 60 -1.03 -10.45 -7.44
#